data_AF-M7NT02-F1
#
_entry.id   AF-M7NT02-F1
#
_cell.length_a   1.000
_cell.length_b   1.000
_cell.length_c   1.000
_cell.angle_alpha   90.00
_cell.angle_beta   90.00
_cell.angle_gamma   90.00
#
_symmetry.space_group_name_H-M   'P 1'
#
loop_
_entity.id
_entity.type
_entity.pdbx_description
1 polymer ?
#
loop_
_entity_poly.entity_id
_entity_poly.type
_entity_poly.pdbx_seq_one_letter_code
_entity_poly.pdbx_strand_id
1 'polypeptide(L)' 'MAIRLLFVVNTTDFFLSHRLPVALAAQREGYVVHLVSDWLAYEVR' A
#
# COMPACT_ATOMS: atom_id res chain seq x y z
N MET A 1 3.11 -10.49 -19.37
CA MET A 1 2.33 -10.79 -18.14
C MET A 1 2.81 -9.83 -17.06
N ALA A 2 1.93 -9.03 -16.45
CA ALA A 2 2.36 -8.06 -15.43
C ALA A 2 2.45 -8.73 -14.05
N ILE A 3 3.54 -8.48 -13.31
CA ILE A 3 3.72 -9.00 -11.96
C ILE A 3 2.79 -8.22 -11.01
N ARG A 4 2.10 -8.94 -10.12
CA ARG A 4 1.21 -8.34 -9.11
C ARG A 4 1.92 -8.29 -7.76
N LEU A 5 1.90 -7.11 -7.13
CA LEU A 5 2.47 -6.87 -5.81
C LEU A 5 1.34 -6.47 -4.84
N LEU A 6 1.18 -7.22 -3.76
CA LEU A 6 0.21 -6.91 -2.70
C LEU A 6 0.95 -6.44 -1.45
N PHE A 7 0.69 -5.19 -1.03
CA PHE A 7 1.04 -4.72 0.30
C PHE A 7 -0.04 -5.13 1.29
N VAL A 8 0.37 -5.82 2.35
CA VAL A 8 -0.46 -6.10 3.52
C VAL A 8 0.16 -5.39 4.70
N VAL A 9 -0.53 -4.40 5.25
CA VAL A 9 -0.07 -3.65 6.42
C VAL A 9 -1.19 -3.50 7.43
N ASN A 10 -0.82 -3.19 8.67
CA ASN A 10 -1.78 -3.08 9.74
C ASN A 10 -2.61 -1.80 9.65
N THR A 11 -2.01 -0.67 9.23
CA THR A 11 -2.68 0.62 9.13
C THR A 11 -2.30 1.38 7.87
N THR A 12 -3.25 2.18 7.38
CA THR A 12 -3.05 3.00 6.18
C THR A 12 -1.94 4.03 6.40
N ASP A 13 -1.84 4.62 7.59
CA ASP A 13 -0.79 5.59 7.94
C ASP A 13 0.62 5.00 7.86
N PHE A 14 0.80 3.74 8.28
CA PHE A 14 2.08 3.05 8.14
C PHE A 14 2.44 2.85 6.66
N PHE A 15 1.47 2.50 5.81
CA PHE A 15 1.71 2.40 4.37
C PHE A 15 2.13 3.75 3.79
N LEU A 16 1.38 4.82 4.07
CA LEU A 16 1.64 6.15 3.52
C LEU A 16 3.01 6.68 3.93
N SER A 17 3.40 6.52 5.20
CA SER A 17 4.65 7.03 5.73
C SER A 17 5.89 6.21 5.34
N HIS A 18 5.79 4.87 5.21
CA HIS A 18 6.96 4.01 5.04
C HIS A 18 7.00 3.20 3.75
N ARG A 19 5.84 2.88 3.15
CA ARG A 19 5.74 1.92 2.04
C ARG A 19 5.32 2.54 0.71
N LEU A 20 4.70 3.72 0.74
CA LEU A 20 4.30 4.44 -0.46
C LEU A 20 5.45 4.68 -1.45
N PRO A 21 6.68 5.08 -1.02
CA PRO A 21 7.78 5.24 -1.97
C PRO A 21 8.14 3.94 -2.71
N VAL A 22 8.06 2.79 -2.04
CA VAL A 22 8.32 1.47 -2.63
C VAL A 22 7.22 1.08 -3.60
N ALA A 23 5.95 1.30 -3.22
CA ALA A 23 4.80 1.03 -4.08
C ALA A 23 4.87 1.84 -5.38
N LEU A 24 5.23 3.12 -5.29
CA LEU A 24 5.40 3.99 -6.46
C LEU A 24 6.57 3.55 -7.35
N ALA A 25 7.70 3.15 -6.76
CA ALA A 25 8.82 2.59 -7.52
C ALA A 25 8.41 1.31 -8.27
N ALA A 26 7.70 0.39 -7.61
CA ALA A 26 7.20 -0.82 -8.25
C ALA A 26 6.21 -0.52 -9.38
N GLN A 27 5.30 0.45 -9.22
CA GLN A 27 4.42 0.88 -10.30
C GLN A 27 5.20 1.40 -11.51
N ARG A 28 6.26 2.17 -11.30
CA ARG A 28 7.14 2.67 -12.39
C ARG A 28 7.85 1.54 -13.13
N GLU A 29 8.19 0.46 -12.45
CA GLU A 29 8.75 -0.76 -13.03
C GLU A 29 7.69 -1.68 -13.67
N GLY A 30 6.42 -1.26 -13.73
CA GLY A 30 5.35 -1.98 -14.43
C GLY A 30 4.60 -3.02 -13.60
N TYR A 31 4.76 -3.00 -12.27
CA TYR A 31 4.00 -3.88 -11.37
C TYR A 31 2.58 -3.37 -11.19
N VAL A 32 1.61 -4.29 -11.11
CA VAL A 32 0.26 -3.99 -10.65
C VAL A 32 0.26 -4.05 -9.13
N VAL A 33 0.20 -2.88 -8.49
CA VAL A 33 0.25 -2.76 -7.03
C VAL A 33 -1.15 -2.73 -6.44
N HIS A 34 -1.36 -3.55 -5.41
CA HIS A 34 -2.56 -3.59 -4.58
C HIS A 34 -2.16 -3.31 -3.13
N LEU A 35 -3.06 -2.69 -2.37
CA LEU A 35 -2.91 -2.45 -0.94
C LEU A 35 -4.12 -3.04 -0.22
N VAL A 36 -3.84 -3.83 0.82
CA VAL A 36 -4.81 -4.23 1.83
C VAL A 36 -4.30 -3.71 3.17
N SER A 37 -5.14 -2.92 3.81
CA SER A 37 -4.92 -2.36 5.14
C SER A 37 -6.19 -2.50 5.96
N ASP A 38 -6.14 -2.04 7.20
CA ASP A 38 -7.33 -1.74 7.99
C ASP A 38 -8.42 -1.01 7.20
N TRP A 39 -9.67 -1.32 7.53
CA TRP A 39 -10.87 -0.70 6.96
C TRP A 39 -11.42 0.44 7.84
N LEU A 40 -10.89 0.61 9.04
CA LEU A 40 -11.50 1.48 10.04
C LEU A 40 -11.10 2.94 9.83
N ALA A 41 -12.08 3.75 9.42
CA ALA A 41 -12.08 5.19 9.65
C ALA A 41 -11.82 5.42 11.14
N TYR A 42 -10.68 6.07 11.42
CA TYR A 42 -10.24 6.40 12.75
C TYR A 42 -11.19 7.47 13.32
N GLU A 43 -12.29 7.08 13.97
CA GLU A 43 -13.00 7.98 14.87
C GLU A 43 -12.11 8.16 16.11
N VAL A 44 -11.39 9.28 16.16
CA VAL A 44 -10.83 9.79 17.40
C VAL A 44 -12.01 10.17 18.29
N ARG A 45 -12.24 9.39 19.36
CA ARG A 45 -13.04 9.84 20.51
C ARG A 45 -12.18 10.67 21.44
#